data_AF-A0A850SY62-F1
#
_entry.id   AF-A0A850SY62-F1
#
_cell.length_a   1.000
_cell.length_b   1.000
_cell.length_c   1.000
_cell.angle_alpha   90.00
_cell.angle_beta   90.00
_cell.angle_gamma   90.00
#
_symmetry.space_group_name_H-M   'P 1'
#
loop_
_entity.id
_entity.type
_entity.pdbx_description
1 polymer ?
#
loop_
_entity_poly.entity_id
_entity_poly.type
_entity_poly.pdbx_seq_one_letter_code
_entity_poly.pdbx_strand_id
1 'polypeptide(L)'
;MNESAATQADNRSDTGVRLAGSARLFYGLGLATLIAVIAYFGRSIFIPVIIAGFLSFLIFTLKETIRRGPLVGRFMPDWLCYLFAFALIVSVFILFIEIIRDNVETLLATAPQYEERLRKFTQDGIQYLNEAGVLPEDFVGGVDQLRSTALSLINPFLSQVGSGLRAITGNSVTIFLYTVFMLLERGRIFKKINLLSQDGDQRRAVNETIGDIAFLVRQYITVKTATNLITATVSYFIMVFVGIDFAGFWALLIFALNFIPIVGAISAISLPVILSLVQPEGGGVKTALLA
;
A
#
# COMPACT_ATOMS: atom_id res chain seq x y z
N MET A 1 64.23 -2.69 28.19
CA MET A 1 63.94 -1.47 27.40
C MET A 1 63.00 -1.73 26.20
N ASN A 2 62.14 -2.76 26.21
CA ASN A 2 61.41 -3.21 25.01
C ASN A 2 59.88 -3.40 25.16
N GLU A 3 59.31 -3.38 26.37
CA GLU A 3 57.85 -3.50 26.56
C GLU A 3 57.09 -2.22 26.21
N SER A 4 57.64 -1.05 26.56
CA SER A 4 56.98 0.25 26.32
C SER A 4 56.77 0.53 24.82
N ALA A 5 57.71 0.12 23.96
CA ALA A 5 57.60 0.32 22.51
C ALA A 5 56.55 -0.60 21.85
N ALA A 6 56.40 -1.84 22.35
CA ALA A 6 55.42 -2.80 21.83
C ALA A 6 53.98 -2.38 22.20
N THR A 7 53.75 -1.97 23.45
CA THR A 7 52.45 -1.46 23.92
C THR A 7 52.05 -0.16 23.20
N GLN A 8 53.02 0.67 22.84
CA GLN A 8 52.76 1.92 22.12
C GLN A 8 52.48 1.72 20.63
N ALA A 9 52.98 0.64 20.02
CA ALA A 9 52.66 0.25 18.65
C ALA A 9 51.25 -0.36 18.53
N ASP A 10 50.89 -1.25 19.46
CA ASP A 10 49.57 -1.90 19.51
C ASP A 10 48.44 -0.88 19.73
N ASN A 11 48.65 0.07 20.65
CA ASN A 11 47.69 1.15 20.91
C ASN A 11 47.52 2.10 19.69
N ARG A 12 48.55 2.27 18.84
CA ARG A 12 48.46 3.08 17.61
C ARG A 12 47.66 2.38 16.51
N SER A 13 47.78 1.06 16.35
CA SER A 13 46.97 0.30 15.39
C SER A 13 45.49 0.29 15.78
N ASP A 14 45.18 0.06 17.06
CA ASP A 14 43.79 0.01 17.55
C ASP A 14 43.09 1.37 17.43
N THR A 15 43.81 2.46 17.70
CA THR A 15 43.27 3.82 17.57
C THR A 15 42.93 4.16 16.11
N GLY A 16 43.77 3.75 15.14
CA GLY A 16 43.53 3.98 13.71
C GLY A 16 42.31 3.24 13.15
N VAL A 17 42.10 1.99 13.56
CA VAL A 17 40.91 1.20 13.16
C VAL A 17 39.63 1.79 13.74
N ARG A 18 39.66 2.22 15.00
CA ARG A 18 38.49 2.84 15.67
C ARG A 18 38.14 4.21 15.08
N LEU A 19 39.14 5.01 14.71
CA LEU A 19 38.95 6.31 14.01
C LEU A 19 38.39 6.13 12.59
N ALA A 20 38.84 5.11 11.85
CA ALA A 20 38.32 4.82 10.51
C ALA A 20 36.86 4.29 10.57
N GLY A 21 36.53 3.50 11.59
CA GLY A 21 35.16 3.04 11.82
C GLY A 21 34.19 4.17 12.20
N SER A 22 34.60 5.04 13.13
CA SER A 22 33.77 6.17 13.57
C SER A 22 33.59 7.22 12.47
N ALA A 23 34.62 7.48 11.66
CA ALA A 23 34.50 8.38 10.51
C ALA A 23 33.53 7.85 9.44
N ARG A 24 33.58 6.55 9.12
CA ARG A 24 32.62 5.92 8.18
C ARG A 24 31.18 6.01 8.69
N LEU A 25 30.96 5.79 9.98
CA LEU A 25 29.64 5.96 10.60
C LEU A 25 29.18 7.42 10.56
N PHE A 26 30.06 8.37 10.84
CA PHE A 26 29.75 9.80 10.79
C PHE A 26 29.39 10.25 9.37
N TYR A 27 30.19 9.91 8.35
CA TYR A 27 29.88 10.23 6.96
C TYR A 27 28.63 9.49 6.46
N GLY A 28 28.42 8.24 6.89
CA GLY A 28 27.22 7.46 6.56
C GLY A 28 25.96 8.10 7.14
N LEU A 29 25.98 8.49 8.42
CA LEU A 29 24.88 9.21 9.07
C LEU A 29 24.66 10.59 8.44
N GLY A 30 25.73 11.31 8.12
CA GLY A 30 25.66 12.60 7.45
C GLY A 30 24.98 12.48 6.08
N LEU A 31 25.39 11.50 5.27
CA LEU A 31 24.80 11.22 3.96
C LEU A 31 23.34 10.77 4.08
N ALA A 32 23.02 9.87 5.02
CA ALA A 32 21.65 9.41 5.26
C ALA A 32 20.75 10.58 5.68
N THR A 33 21.23 11.46 6.55
CA THR A 33 20.50 12.66 6.98
C THR A 33 20.30 13.62 5.81
N LEU A 34 21.33 13.85 4.99
CA LEU A 34 21.23 14.70 3.80
C LEU A 34 20.18 14.15 2.81
N ILE A 35 20.21 12.84 2.54
CA ILE A 35 19.21 12.18 1.68
C ILE A 35 17.81 12.32 2.28
N ALA A 36 17.65 12.13 3.59
CA ALA A 36 16.36 12.28 4.26
C ALA A 36 15.83 13.71 4.17
N VAL A 37 16.69 14.73 4.33
CA VAL A 37 16.32 16.14 4.20
C VAL A 37 15.92 16.46 2.75
N ILE A 38 16.70 16.03 1.77
CA ILE A 38 16.37 16.21 0.34
C ILE A 38 15.05 15.52 0.01
N ALA A 39 14.83 14.29 0.49
CA ALA A 39 13.60 13.55 0.26
C ALA A 39 12.40 14.21 0.93
N TYR A 40 12.58 14.79 2.13
CA TYR A 40 11.52 15.50 2.85
C TYR A 40 11.07 16.76 2.12
N PHE A 41 12.00 17.63 1.73
CA PHE A 41 11.69 18.86 1.01
C PHE A 41 11.29 18.62 -0.45
N GLY A 42 11.88 17.60 -1.10
CA GLY A 42 11.57 17.22 -2.47
C GLY A 42 10.36 16.30 -2.62
N ARG A 43 9.64 15.98 -1.54
CA ARG A 43 8.52 15.02 -1.53
C ARG A 43 7.46 15.30 -2.60
N SER A 44 7.19 16.59 -2.87
CA SER A 44 6.23 17.03 -3.90
C SER A 44 6.64 16.64 -5.32
N ILE A 45 7.93 16.47 -5.59
CA ILE A 45 8.49 16.02 -6.87
C ILE A 45 8.70 14.50 -6.86
N PHE A 46 9.30 13.97 -5.79
CA PHE A 46 9.64 12.56 -5.69
C PHE A 46 8.41 11.65 -5.67
N ILE A 47 7.31 12.02 -5.00
CA ILE A 47 6.10 11.19 -4.95
C ILE A 47 5.54 10.94 -6.36
N PRO A 48 5.22 11.97 -7.17
CA PRO A 48 4.75 11.75 -8.54
C PRO A 48 5.73 10.96 -9.40
N VAL A 49 7.05 11.16 -9.24
CA VAL A 49 8.08 10.42 -9.98
C VAL A 49 8.09 8.93 -9.61
N ILE A 50 8.00 8.61 -8.32
CA ILE A 50 7.96 7.22 -7.83
C ILE A 50 6.69 6.54 -8.33
N ILE A 51 5.53 7.21 -8.23
CA ILE A 51 4.26 6.70 -8.75
C ILE A 51 4.35 6.47 -10.26
N ALA A 52 4.91 7.42 -11.01
CA ALA A 52 5.11 7.30 -12.45
C ALA A 52 6.05 6.15 -12.83
N GLY A 53 7.12 5.93 -12.06
CA GLY A 53 8.03 4.81 -12.24
C GLY A 53 7.32 3.47 -12.02
N PHE A 54 6.52 3.37 -10.96
CA PHE A 54 5.68 2.20 -10.68
C PHE A 54 4.64 1.97 -11.78
N LEU A 55 3.96 3.03 -12.23
CA LEU A 55 2.95 2.97 -13.29
C LEU A 55 3.59 2.56 -14.62
N SER A 56 4.74 3.13 -14.98
CA SER A 56 5.53 2.73 -16.15
C SER A 56 5.92 1.25 -16.09
N PHE A 57 6.34 0.76 -14.91
CA PHE A 57 6.64 -0.66 -14.71
C PHE A 57 5.39 -1.55 -14.90
N LEU A 58 4.25 -1.14 -14.35
CA LEU A 58 2.99 -1.86 -14.45
C LEU A 58 2.48 -1.90 -15.90
N ILE A 59 2.51 -0.76 -16.60
CA ILE A 59 2.18 -0.64 -18.03
C ILE A 59 3.08 -1.57 -18.85
N PHE A 60 4.39 -1.56 -18.60
CA PHE A 60 5.32 -2.45 -19.31
C PHE A 60 5.04 -3.94 -19.02
N THR A 61 4.76 -4.27 -17.77
CA THR A 61 4.43 -5.64 -17.36
C THR A 61 3.18 -6.12 -18.05
N LEU A 62 2.11 -5.33 -18.00
CA LEU A 62 0.85 -5.63 -18.64
C LEU A 62 0.98 -5.71 -20.16
N LYS A 63 1.71 -4.78 -20.79
CA LYS A 63 2.04 -4.80 -22.22
C LYS A 63 2.73 -6.09 -22.63
N GLU A 64 3.69 -6.58 -21.84
CA GLU A 64 4.40 -7.82 -22.12
C GLU A 64 3.49 -9.04 -21.95
N THR A 65 2.62 -9.04 -20.93
CA THR A 65 1.62 -10.09 -20.72
C THR A 65 0.62 -10.15 -21.88
N ILE A 66 0.13 -9.00 -22.36
CA ILE A 66 -0.77 -8.91 -23.53
C ILE A 66 -0.06 -9.42 -24.78
N ARG A 67 1.19 -8.99 -25.02
CA ARG A 67 1.97 -9.39 -26.19
C ARG A 67 2.26 -10.89 -26.23
N ARG A 68 2.53 -11.50 -25.07
CA ARG A 68 2.77 -12.96 -24.96
C ARG A 68 1.47 -13.77 -24.91
N GLY A 69 0.32 -13.12 -24.73
CA GLY A 69 -0.97 -13.80 -24.60
C GLY A 69 -1.47 -14.42 -25.91
N PRO A 70 -2.18 -15.56 -25.85
CA PRO A 70 -2.61 -16.33 -27.02
C PRO A 70 -3.73 -15.66 -27.84
N LEU A 71 -4.49 -14.72 -27.27
CA LEU A 71 -5.70 -14.16 -27.87
C LEU A 71 -5.46 -13.05 -28.92
N VAL A 72 -4.53 -12.11 -28.68
CA VAL A 72 -4.39 -10.89 -29.52
C VAL A 72 -2.91 -10.46 -29.73
N GLY A 73 -1.97 -11.01 -28.96
CA GLY A 73 -0.61 -10.48 -28.84
C GLY A 73 0.27 -10.59 -30.09
N ARG A 74 -0.04 -11.50 -31.02
CA ARG A 74 0.78 -11.74 -32.23
C ARG A 74 0.52 -10.76 -33.37
N PHE A 75 -0.64 -10.08 -33.36
CA PHE A 75 -1.07 -9.18 -34.44
C PHE A 75 -1.02 -7.70 -34.06
N MET A 76 -0.84 -7.35 -32.78
CA MET A 76 -0.81 -5.96 -32.34
C MET A 76 0.59 -5.34 -32.43
N PRO A 77 0.72 -4.15 -33.06
CA PRO A 77 1.97 -3.39 -33.02
C PRO A 77 2.24 -2.88 -31.59
N ASP A 78 3.53 -2.70 -31.25
CA ASP A 78 3.96 -2.38 -29.88
C ASP A 78 3.26 -1.15 -29.28
N TRP A 79 2.99 -0.11 -30.09
CA TRP A 79 2.32 1.11 -29.63
C TRP A 79 0.87 0.86 -29.18
N LEU A 80 0.17 -0.06 -29.84
CA LEU A 80 -1.21 -0.40 -29.52
C LEU A 80 -1.29 -1.24 -28.24
N CYS A 81 -0.29 -2.10 -27.99
CA CYS A 81 -0.16 -2.82 -26.72
C CYS A 81 0.10 -1.86 -25.55
N TYR A 82 0.93 -0.81 -25.75
CA TYR A 82 1.11 0.23 -24.74
C TYR A 82 -0.16 1.04 -24.50
N LEU A 83 -0.89 1.40 -25.56
CA LEU A 83 -2.16 2.12 -25.45
C LEU A 83 -3.19 1.31 -24.66
N PHE A 84 -3.35 0.02 -24.98
CA PHE A 84 -4.28 -0.85 -24.28
C PHE A 84 -3.87 -1.08 -22.83
N ALA A 85 -2.57 -1.31 -22.56
CA ALA A 85 -2.07 -1.45 -21.20
C ALA A 85 -2.30 -0.17 -20.36
N PHE A 86 -2.03 0.99 -20.95
CA PHE A 86 -2.28 2.29 -20.32
C PHE A 86 -3.78 2.49 -20.05
N ALA A 87 -4.63 2.26 -21.05
CA ALA A 87 -6.08 2.39 -20.91
C ALA A 87 -6.63 1.46 -19.82
N LEU A 88 -6.24 0.19 -19.81
CA LEU A 88 -6.68 -0.77 -18.81
C LEU A 88 -6.29 -0.34 -17.40
N ILE A 89 -5.04 0.12 -17.20
CA ILE A 89 -4.57 0.60 -15.90
C ILE A 89 -5.35 1.84 -15.45
N VAL A 90 -5.51 2.82 -16.33
CA VAL A 90 -6.27 4.05 -16.02
C VAL A 90 -7.73 3.71 -15.69
N SER A 91 -8.37 2.83 -16.46
CA SER A 91 -9.74 2.37 -16.18
C SER A 91 -9.86 1.70 -14.81
N VAL A 92 -8.91 0.85 -14.44
CA VAL A 92 -8.88 0.24 -13.10
C VAL A 92 -8.72 1.31 -12.02
N PHE A 93 -7.83 2.29 -12.20
CA PHE A 93 -7.67 3.39 -11.23
C PHE A 93 -8.93 4.25 -11.09
N ILE A 94 -9.61 4.56 -12.19
CA ILE A 94 -10.88 5.31 -12.16
C ILE A 94 -11.94 4.52 -11.38
N LEU A 95 -12.11 3.22 -11.70
CA LEU A 95 -13.03 2.34 -10.99
C LEU A 95 -12.73 2.28 -9.49
N PHE A 96 -11.46 2.25 -9.10
CA PHE A 96 -11.06 2.30 -7.69
C PHE A 96 -11.51 3.60 -7.02
N ILE A 97 -11.28 4.74 -7.67
CA ILE A 97 -11.65 6.06 -7.13
C ILE A 97 -13.17 6.17 -7.00
N GLU A 98 -13.93 5.71 -8.00
CA GLU A 98 -15.39 5.72 -7.98
C GLU A 98 -15.95 4.85 -6.86
N ILE A 99 -15.49 3.60 -6.73
CA ILE A 99 -15.92 2.72 -5.63
C ILE A 99 -15.63 3.37 -4.28
N ILE A 100 -14.42 3.88 -4.06
CA ILE A 100 -14.08 4.52 -2.77
C ILE A 100 -14.98 5.74 -2.54
N ARG A 101 -15.17 6.59 -3.54
CA ARG A 101 -16.00 7.79 -3.43
C ARG A 101 -17.43 7.45 -3.06
N ASP A 102 -18.07 6.57 -3.82
CA ASP A 102 -19.49 6.21 -3.62
C ASP A 102 -19.71 5.57 -2.24
N ASN A 103 -18.78 4.71 -1.81
CA ASN A 103 -18.87 4.05 -0.50
C ASN A 103 -18.59 5.04 0.65
N VAL A 104 -17.67 5.99 0.49
CA VAL A 104 -17.45 7.06 1.48
C VAL A 104 -18.66 7.98 1.59
N GLU A 105 -19.24 8.41 0.46
CA GLU A 105 -20.46 9.24 0.44
C GLU A 105 -21.64 8.51 1.08
N THR A 106 -21.82 7.22 0.76
CA THR A 106 -22.87 6.39 1.36
C THR A 106 -22.63 6.20 2.86
N LEU A 107 -21.40 5.88 3.28
CA LEU A 107 -21.06 5.71 4.69
C LEU A 107 -21.32 6.99 5.49
N LEU A 108 -21.00 8.17 4.94
CA LEU A 108 -21.31 9.46 5.56
C LEU A 108 -22.82 9.67 5.72
N ALA A 109 -23.62 9.32 4.71
CA ALA A 109 -25.08 9.44 4.76
C ALA A 109 -25.72 8.47 5.77
N THR A 110 -25.15 7.27 5.91
CA THR A 110 -25.64 6.23 6.83
C THR A 110 -25.02 6.28 8.22
N ALA A 111 -23.96 7.07 8.44
CA ALA A 111 -23.23 7.14 9.70
C ALA A 111 -24.12 7.34 10.95
N PRO A 112 -25.18 8.19 10.92
CA PRO A 112 -26.11 8.32 12.04
C PRO A 112 -26.82 7.01 12.41
N GLN A 113 -27.10 6.14 11.42
CA GLN A 113 -27.75 4.85 11.65
C GLN A 113 -26.80 3.86 12.33
N TYR A 114 -25.53 3.83 11.93
CA TYR A 114 -24.49 3.04 12.61
C TYR A 114 -24.31 3.51 14.06
N GLU A 115 -24.31 4.83 14.30
CA GLU A 115 -24.24 5.40 15.65
C GLU A 115 -25.44 4.99 16.52
N GLU A 116 -26.66 5.10 15.99
CA GLU A 116 -27.87 4.72 16.73
C GLU A 116 -27.88 3.24 17.07
N ARG A 117 -27.52 2.38 16.11
CA ARG A 117 -27.46 0.92 16.34
C ARG A 117 -26.37 0.57 17.35
N LEU A 118 -25.20 1.20 17.27
CA LEU A 118 -24.14 1.02 18.27
C LEU A 118 -24.62 1.44 19.66
N ARG A 119 -25.32 2.57 19.77
CA ARG A 119 -25.90 3.03 21.04
C ARG A 119 -26.91 2.02 21.60
N LYS A 120 -27.83 1.52 20.78
CA LYS A 120 -28.82 0.51 21.19
C LYS A 120 -28.13 -0.78 21.64
N PHE A 121 -27.21 -1.31 20.83
CA PHE A 121 -26.46 -2.52 21.15
C PHE A 121 -25.68 -2.41 22.47
N THR A 122 -25.04 -1.26 22.70
CA THR A 122 -24.36 -0.96 23.95
C THR A 122 -25.34 -0.87 25.13
N GLN A 123 -26.46 -0.18 24.97
CA GLN A 123 -27.48 -0.02 26.02
C GLN A 123 -28.13 -1.35 26.40
N ASP A 124 -28.50 -2.16 25.40
CA ASP A 124 -29.09 -3.50 25.61
C ASP A 124 -28.10 -4.44 26.31
N GLY A 125 -26.82 -4.42 25.91
CA GLY A 125 -25.77 -5.20 26.55
C GLY A 125 -25.49 -4.77 28.00
N ILE A 126 -25.49 -3.46 28.27
CA ILE A 126 -25.36 -2.92 29.63
C ILE A 126 -26.56 -3.32 30.48
N GLN A 127 -27.78 -3.19 29.95
CA GLN A 127 -28.99 -3.57 30.67
C GLN A 127 -28.97 -5.07 31.02
N TYR A 128 -28.64 -5.94 30.07
CA TYR A 128 -28.54 -7.38 30.32
C TYR A 128 -27.53 -7.74 31.41
N LEU A 129 -26.35 -7.11 31.39
CA LEU A 129 -25.33 -7.37 32.41
C LEU A 129 -25.67 -6.75 33.77
N ASN A 130 -26.50 -5.71 33.80
CA ASN A 130 -26.98 -5.07 35.03
C ASN A 130 -28.03 -5.96 35.69
N GLU A 131 -28.96 -6.49 34.90
CA GLU A 131 -29.94 -7.49 35.34
C GLU A 131 -29.27 -8.78 35.84
N ALA A 132 -28.13 -9.17 35.27
CA ALA A 132 -27.31 -10.29 35.75
C ALA A 132 -26.49 -9.98 37.02
N GLY A 133 -26.47 -8.72 37.49
CA GLY A 133 -25.79 -8.31 38.72
C GLY A 133 -24.26 -8.32 38.66
N VAL A 134 -23.68 -8.35 37.46
CA VAL A 134 -22.23 -8.52 37.23
C VAL A 134 -21.52 -7.21 36.85
N LEU A 135 -22.27 -6.10 36.71
CA LEU A 135 -21.74 -4.83 36.22
C LEU A 135 -21.18 -3.92 37.33
N PRO A 136 -19.91 -3.50 37.22
CA PRO A 136 -19.38 -2.35 37.98
C PRO A 136 -19.98 -1.04 37.47
N GLU A 137 -20.31 -0.10 38.37
CA GLU A 137 -20.89 1.22 38.01
C GLU A 137 -19.99 2.02 37.06
N ASP A 138 -18.66 1.89 37.18
CA ASP A 138 -17.68 2.57 36.33
C ASP A 138 -17.63 2.04 34.88
N PHE A 139 -18.14 0.83 34.64
CA PHE A 139 -18.08 0.20 33.33
C PHE A 139 -18.96 0.92 32.29
N VAL A 140 -20.11 1.46 32.73
CA VAL A 140 -21.06 2.17 31.86
C VAL A 140 -20.42 3.42 31.26
N GLY A 141 -19.75 4.23 32.09
CA GLY A 141 -19.04 5.42 31.64
C GLY A 141 -17.87 5.10 30.69
N GLY A 142 -17.14 4.02 30.97
CA GLY A 142 -16.05 3.55 30.10
C GLY A 142 -16.53 3.14 28.70
N VAL A 143 -17.68 2.46 28.61
CA VAL A 143 -18.25 2.04 27.31
C VAL A 143 -18.76 3.25 26.51
N ASP A 144 -19.40 4.23 27.16
CA ASP A 144 -19.83 5.46 26.49
C ASP A 144 -18.62 6.30 25.99
N GLN A 145 -17.54 6.36 26.77
CA GLN A 145 -16.31 7.02 26.37
C GLN A 145 -15.63 6.30 25.19
N LEU A 146 -15.59 4.97 25.18
CA LEU A 146 -15.08 4.18 24.04
C LEU A 146 -15.92 4.40 22.78
N ARG A 147 -17.26 4.40 22.91
CA ARG A 147 -18.19 4.63 21.80
C ARG A 147 -17.99 6.02 21.18
N SER A 148 -17.99 7.07 21.99
CA SER A 148 -17.78 8.44 21.52
C SER A 148 -16.40 8.63 20.88
N THR A 149 -15.34 8.03 21.46
CA THR A 149 -14.00 8.02 20.87
C THR A 149 -14.01 7.34 19.51
N ALA A 150 -14.61 6.14 19.38
CA ALA A 150 -14.71 5.42 18.12
C ALA A 150 -15.42 6.23 17.03
N LEU A 151 -16.56 6.87 17.37
CA LEU A 151 -17.32 7.72 16.44
C LEU A 151 -16.53 8.96 16.01
N SER A 152 -15.79 9.57 16.94
CA SER A 152 -14.97 10.76 16.64
C SER A 152 -13.82 10.49 15.65
N LEU A 153 -13.39 9.23 15.51
CA LEU A 153 -12.33 8.84 14.57
C LEU A 153 -12.85 8.67 13.13
N ILE A 154 -14.15 8.53 12.93
CA ILE A 154 -14.76 8.31 11.60
C ILE A 154 -14.52 9.52 10.69
N ASN A 155 -14.88 10.73 11.16
CA ASN A 155 -14.75 11.94 10.35
C ASN A 155 -13.29 12.24 9.93
N PRO A 156 -12.30 12.23 10.84
CA PRO A 156 -10.88 12.37 10.47
C PRO A 156 -10.44 11.31 9.47
N PHE A 157 -10.80 10.05 9.67
CA PHE A 157 -10.45 8.97 8.75
C PHE A 157 -11.01 9.21 7.34
N LEU A 158 -12.30 9.53 7.22
CA LEU A 158 -12.94 9.80 5.93
C LEU A 158 -12.37 11.06 5.27
N SER A 159 -12.04 12.08 6.05
CA SER A 159 -11.37 13.28 5.53
C SER A 159 -9.98 12.97 4.98
N GLN A 160 -9.25 12.04 5.59
CA GLN A 160 -7.93 11.59 5.18
C GLN A 160 -8.00 10.72 3.92
N VAL A 161 -8.99 9.83 3.82
CA VAL A 161 -9.26 9.08 2.59
C VAL A 161 -9.60 10.04 1.45
N GLY A 162 -10.52 10.98 1.69
CA GLY A 162 -10.91 11.99 0.71
C GLY A 162 -9.75 12.90 0.28
N SER A 163 -8.86 13.30 1.20
CA SER A 163 -7.67 14.09 0.87
C SER A 163 -6.67 13.29 0.03
N GLY A 164 -6.50 12.00 0.31
CA GLY A 164 -5.69 11.08 -0.49
C GLY A 164 -6.21 10.96 -1.93
N LEU A 165 -7.52 10.75 -2.10
CA LEU A 165 -8.14 10.71 -3.43
C LEU A 165 -7.93 12.03 -4.19
N ARG A 166 -8.17 13.18 -3.53
CA ARG A 166 -7.93 14.50 -4.13
C ARG A 166 -6.47 14.72 -4.50
N ALA A 167 -5.53 14.23 -3.70
CA ALA A 167 -4.10 14.34 -3.99
C ALA A 167 -3.68 13.53 -5.23
N ILE A 168 -4.27 12.34 -5.42
CA ILE A 168 -4.02 11.51 -6.61
C ILE A 168 -4.63 12.20 -7.85
N THR A 169 -5.88 12.62 -7.78
CA THR A 169 -6.57 13.30 -8.89
C THR A 169 -5.90 14.63 -9.23
N GLY A 170 -5.55 15.44 -8.23
CA GLY A 170 -4.89 16.73 -8.43
C GLY A 170 -3.50 16.63 -9.05
N ASN A 171 -2.76 15.56 -8.79
CA ASN A 171 -1.44 15.31 -9.38
C ASN A 171 -1.49 14.46 -10.66
N SER A 172 -2.68 14.13 -11.18
CA SER A 172 -2.83 13.19 -12.29
C SER A 172 -2.11 13.64 -13.57
N VAL A 173 -2.14 14.94 -13.89
CA VAL A 173 -1.42 15.49 -15.06
C VAL A 173 0.09 15.33 -14.90
N THR A 174 0.63 15.63 -13.72
CA THR A 174 2.06 15.48 -13.41
C THR A 174 2.50 14.01 -13.46
N ILE A 175 1.72 13.12 -12.83
CA ILE A 175 1.96 11.68 -12.84
C ILE A 175 1.91 11.14 -14.27
N PHE A 176 0.94 11.58 -15.07
CA PHE A 176 0.83 11.22 -16.49
C PHE A 176 2.06 11.64 -17.27
N LEU A 177 2.46 12.91 -17.16
CA LEU A 177 3.63 13.45 -17.86
C LEU A 177 4.91 12.70 -17.49
N TYR A 178 5.13 12.45 -16.20
CA TYR A 178 6.28 11.66 -15.74
C TYR A 178 6.20 10.20 -16.19
N THR A 179 5.02 9.60 -16.26
CA THR A 179 4.85 8.23 -16.74
C THR A 179 5.21 8.13 -18.22
N VAL A 180 4.74 9.07 -19.05
CA VAL A 180 5.09 9.15 -20.46
C VAL A 180 6.60 9.35 -20.63
N PHE A 181 7.20 10.27 -19.88
CA PHE A 181 8.64 10.50 -19.90
C PHE A 181 9.43 9.23 -19.50
N MET A 182 9.01 8.54 -18.43
CA MET A 182 9.62 7.28 -17.98
C MET A 182 9.52 6.17 -19.04
N LEU A 183 8.36 6.04 -19.71
CA LEU A 183 8.17 5.07 -20.77
C LEU A 183 9.05 5.36 -21.99
N LEU A 184 9.17 6.63 -22.40
CA LEU A 184 10.03 7.06 -23.51
C LEU A 184 11.52 6.86 -23.20
N GLU A 185 11.93 7.19 -21.97
CA GLU A 185 13.33 7.15 -21.57
C GLU A 185 13.80 5.72 -21.22
N ARG A 186 12.87 4.81 -20.89
CA ARG A 186 13.16 3.39 -20.57
C ARG A 186 14.09 2.72 -21.59
N GLY A 187 13.83 2.90 -22.89
CA GLY A 187 14.67 2.31 -23.94
C GLY A 187 16.07 2.92 -24.04
N ARG A 188 16.24 4.17 -23.60
CA ARG A 188 17.49 4.92 -23.65
C ARG A 188 18.33 4.74 -22.39
N ILE A 189 17.71 4.52 -21.23
CA ILE A 189 18.40 4.30 -19.95
C ILE A 189 19.34 3.10 -20.05
N PHE A 190 18.87 1.96 -20.55
CA PHE A 190 19.73 0.77 -20.70
C PHE A 190 20.89 1.02 -21.68
N LYS A 191 20.66 1.78 -22.76
CA LYS A 191 21.72 2.18 -23.69
C LYS A 191 22.76 3.09 -23.02
N LYS A 192 22.32 4.05 -22.20
CA LYS A 192 23.20 4.94 -21.43
C LYS A 192 24.01 4.17 -20.38
N ILE A 193 23.39 3.24 -19.65
CA ILE A 193 24.07 2.37 -18.67
C ILE A 193 25.15 1.54 -19.38
N ASN A 194 24.85 1.00 -20.56
CA ASN A 194 25.83 0.25 -21.36
C ASN A 194 27.02 1.09 -21.84
N LEU A 195 26.89 2.42 -21.93
CA LEU A 195 27.98 3.31 -22.30
C LEU A 195 28.87 3.68 -21.10
N LEU A 196 28.42 3.49 -19.86
CA LEU A 196 29.15 3.85 -18.64
C LEU A 196 30.23 2.82 -18.26
N SER A 197 30.02 1.54 -18.55
CA SER A 197 31.05 0.53 -18.34
C SER A 197 32.00 0.50 -19.54
N GLN A 198 33.31 0.50 -19.32
CA GLN A 198 34.30 0.48 -20.41
C GLN A 198 34.65 -0.95 -20.87
N ASP A 199 34.34 -1.95 -20.04
CA ASP A 199 34.70 -3.36 -20.24
C ASP A 199 33.49 -4.18 -20.74
N GLY A 200 33.72 -5.01 -21.76
CA GLY A 200 32.68 -5.85 -22.37
C GLY A 200 32.10 -6.88 -21.40
N ASP A 201 32.92 -7.42 -20.49
CA ASP A 201 32.47 -8.45 -19.55
C ASP A 201 31.65 -7.83 -18.41
N GLN A 202 32.07 -6.67 -17.89
CA GLN A 202 31.28 -5.91 -16.92
C GLN A 202 29.93 -5.47 -17.51
N ARG A 203 29.89 -5.03 -18.78
CA ARG A 203 28.64 -4.68 -19.47
C ARG A 203 27.67 -5.87 -19.53
N ARG A 204 28.17 -7.08 -19.82
CA ARG A 204 27.33 -8.29 -19.88
C ARG A 204 26.77 -8.60 -18.50
N ALA A 205 27.62 -8.64 -17.47
CA ALA A 205 27.20 -8.91 -16.09
C ALA A 205 26.13 -7.92 -15.59
N VAL A 206 26.28 -6.62 -15.89
CA VAL A 206 25.29 -5.60 -15.52
C VAL A 206 23.95 -5.81 -16.24
N ASN A 207 23.96 -6.08 -17.55
CA ASN A 207 22.72 -6.31 -18.30
C ASN A 207 21.99 -7.58 -17.84
N GLU A 208 22.73 -8.64 -17.55
CA GLU A 208 22.19 -9.91 -17.05
C GLU A 208 21.52 -9.70 -15.69
N THR A 209 22.23 -9.04 -14.75
CA THR A 209 21.68 -8.69 -13.42
C THR A 209 20.41 -7.85 -13.52
N ILE A 210 20.39 -6.83 -14.39
CA ILE A 210 19.21 -5.99 -14.62
C ILE A 210 18.05 -6.82 -15.19
N GLY A 211 18.35 -7.74 -16.12
CA GLY A 211 17.38 -8.66 -16.71
C GLY A 211 16.75 -9.57 -15.66
N ASP A 212 17.57 -10.16 -14.79
CA ASP A 212 17.15 -11.03 -13.70
C ASP A 212 16.28 -10.28 -12.69
N ILE A 213 16.68 -9.06 -12.28
CA ILE A 213 15.86 -8.21 -11.41
C ILE A 213 14.51 -7.93 -12.09
N ALA A 214 14.50 -7.57 -13.37
CA ALA A 214 13.28 -7.28 -14.10
C ALA A 214 12.36 -8.52 -14.27
N PHE A 215 12.94 -9.72 -14.34
CA PHE A 215 12.21 -10.97 -14.35
C PHE A 215 11.60 -11.29 -12.98
N LEU A 216 12.42 -11.24 -11.92
CA LEU A 216 12.00 -11.50 -10.53
C LEU A 216 10.90 -10.55 -10.09
N VAL A 217 11.04 -9.24 -10.35
CA VAL A 217 10.02 -8.24 -10.00
C VAL A 217 8.72 -8.49 -10.77
N ARG A 218 8.80 -8.85 -12.06
CA ARG A 218 7.60 -9.16 -12.87
C ARG A 218 6.89 -10.41 -12.35
N GLN A 219 7.63 -11.46 -12.04
CA GLN A 219 7.08 -12.70 -11.49
C GLN A 219 6.42 -12.42 -10.14
N TYR A 220 7.08 -11.68 -9.26
CA TYR A 220 6.52 -11.26 -7.97
C TYR A 220 5.21 -10.48 -8.15
N ILE A 221 5.20 -9.43 -8.96
CA ILE A 221 3.98 -8.61 -9.19
C ILE A 221 2.86 -9.45 -9.79
N THR A 222 3.17 -10.36 -10.71
CA THR A 222 2.15 -11.22 -11.35
C THR A 222 1.52 -12.16 -10.33
N VAL A 223 2.35 -12.90 -9.58
CA VAL A 223 1.87 -13.82 -8.54
C VAL A 223 1.11 -13.07 -7.46
N LYS A 224 1.64 -11.93 -6.99
CA LYS A 224 1.00 -11.11 -5.95
C LYS A 224 -0.35 -10.57 -6.40
N THR A 225 -0.44 -10.06 -7.63
CA THR A 225 -1.71 -9.60 -8.21
C THR A 225 -2.72 -10.75 -8.29
N ALA A 226 -2.31 -11.92 -8.76
CA ALA A 226 -3.19 -13.08 -8.88
C ALA A 226 -3.71 -13.54 -7.50
N THR A 227 -2.81 -13.70 -6.51
CA THR A 227 -3.19 -14.10 -5.16
C THR A 227 -4.12 -13.07 -4.52
N ASN A 228 -3.79 -11.77 -4.60
CA ASN A 228 -4.64 -10.71 -4.05
C ASN A 228 -6.01 -10.66 -4.73
N LEU A 229 -6.08 -10.89 -6.04
CA LEU A 229 -7.35 -10.94 -6.78
C LEU A 229 -8.22 -12.10 -6.31
N ILE A 230 -7.64 -13.29 -6.13
CA ILE A 230 -8.34 -14.46 -5.60
C ILE A 230 -8.85 -14.17 -4.19
N THR A 231 -7.98 -13.66 -3.30
CA THR A 231 -8.36 -13.33 -1.92
C THR A 231 -9.51 -12.32 -1.89
N ALA A 232 -9.39 -11.20 -2.62
CA ALA A 232 -10.43 -10.18 -2.69
C ALA A 232 -11.76 -10.72 -3.23
N THR A 233 -11.71 -11.54 -4.28
CA THR A 233 -12.90 -12.14 -4.90
C THR A 233 -13.60 -13.10 -3.93
N VAL A 234 -12.85 -13.98 -3.28
CA VAL A 234 -13.40 -14.90 -2.27
C VAL A 234 -14.01 -14.11 -1.11
N SER A 235 -13.30 -13.11 -0.59
CA SER A 235 -13.80 -12.25 0.49
C SER A 235 -15.05 -11.47 0.08
N TYR A 236 -15.13 -10.98 -1.16
CA TYR A 236 -16.32 -10.32 -1.69
C TYR A 236 -17.55 -11.22 -1.58
N PHE A 237 -17.46 -12.46 -2.08
CA PHE A 237 -18.59 -13.39 -2.03
C PHE A 237 -18.97 -13.77 -0.61
N ILE A 238 -17.99 -13.93 0.29
CA ILE A 238 -18.24 -14.17 1.72
C ILE A 238 -19.02 -12.98 2.31
N MET A 239 -18.57 -11.75 2.07
CA MET A 239 -19.23 -10.56 2.60
C MET A 239 -20.65 -10.38 2.05
N VAL A 240 -20.86 -10.62 0.75
CA VAL A 240 -22.21 -10.58 0.15
C VAL A 240 -23.10 -11.66 0.77
N PHE A 241 -22.59 -12.88 0.96
CA PHE A 241 -23.35 -13.98 1.56
C PHE A 241 -23.73 -13.72 3.03
N VAL A 242 -22.82 -13.13 3.81
CA VAL A 242 -23.07 -12.73 5.21
C VAL A 242 -23.95 -11.48 5.30
N GLY A 243 -24.11 -10.74 4.20
CA GLY A 243 -24.83 -9.46 4.16
C GLY A 243 -24.05 -8.34 4.84
N ILE A 244 -22.74 -8.27 4.64
CA ILE A 244 -21.88 -7.18 5.13
C ILE A 244 -21.99 -5.99 4.17
N ASP A 245 -22.24 -4.81 4.74
CA ASP A 245 -22.32 -3.56 3.98
C ASP A 245 -21.01 -3.25 3.26
N PHE A 246 -21.09 -2.61 2.09
CA PHE A 246 -19.92 -2.15 1.32
C PHE A 246 -18.96 -3.27 0.90
N ALA A 247 -19.45 -4.50 0.67
CA ALA A 247 -18.64 -5.66 0.28
C ALA A 247 -17.67 -5.39 -0.89
N GLY A 248 -18.12 -4.64 -1.92
CA GLY A 248 -17.27 -4.27 -3.06
C GLY A 248 -16.09 -3.36 -2.67
N PHE A 249 -16.33 -2.38 -1.81
CA PHE A 249 -15.28 -1.50 -1.27
C PHE A 249 -14.29 -2.26 -0.39
N TRP A 250 -14.77 -3.15 0.47
CA TRP A 250 -13.90 -3.97 1.29
C TRP A 250 -13.06 -4.93 0.45
N ALA A 251 -13.64 -5.57 -0.56
CA ALA A 251 -12.90 -6.42 -1.50
C ALA A 251 -11.81 -5.63 -2.25
N LEU A 252 -12.11 -4.38 -2.65
CA LEU A 252 -11.16 -3.46 -3.23
C LEU A 252 -9.98 -3.17 -2.29
N LEU A 253 -10.27 -2.86 -1.02
CA LEU A 253 -9.24 -2.63 0.00
C LEU A 253 -8.43 -3.89 0.28
N ILE A 254 -9.07 -5.07 0.35
CA ILE A 254 -8.37 -6.35 0.50
C ILE A 254 -7.40 -6.56 -0.66
N PHE A 255 -7.82 -6.30 -1.90
CA PHE A 255 -6.94 -6.40 -3.07
C PHE A 255 -5.75 -5.43 -2.98
N ALA A 256 -6.02 -4.16 -2.66
CA ALA A 256 -5.03 -3.09 -2.68
C ALA A 256 -4.06 -3.15 -1.50
N LEU A 257 -4.58 -3.29 -0.29
CA LEU A 257 -3.82 -3.24 0.95
C LEU A 257 -2.92 -4.46 1.09
N ASN A 258 -3.33 -5.64 0.59
CA ASN A 258 -2.54 -6.87 0.69
C ASN A 258 -1.24 -6.84 -0.15
N PHE A 259 -0.99 -5.77 -0.93
CA PHE A 259 0.34 -5.50 -1.48
C PHE A 259 1.35 -5.05 -0.41
N ILE A 260 0.90 -4.48 0.71
CA ILE A 260 1.71 -4.02 1.84
C ILE A 260 1.81 -5.14 2.89
N PRO A 261 3.02 -5.69 3.17
CA PRO A 261 3.19 -6.73 4.18
C PRO A 261 2.66 -6.30 5.56
N ILE A 262 2.02 -7.23 6.28
CA ILE A 262 1.48 -7.08 7.65
C ILE A 262 0.31 -6.09 7.74
N VAL A 263 0.55 -4.80 7.48
CA VAL A 263 -0.46 -3.73 7.56
C VAL A 263 -1.64 -4.05 6.65
N GLY A 264 -1.32 -4.54 5.44
CA GLY A 264 -2.29 -4.88 4.44
C GLY A 264 -3.33 -5.89 4.91
N ALA A 265 -2.86 -7.03 5.38
CA ALA A 265 -3.72 -8.13 5.82
C ALA A 265 -4.52 -7.76 7.08
N ILE A 266 -3.90 -7.05 8.03
CA ILE A 266 -4.59 -6.65 9.27
C ILE A 266 -5.74 -5.69 8.95
N SER A 267 -5.47 -4.59 8.23
CA SER A 267 -6.49 -3.60 7.91
C SER A 267 -7.59 -4.16 6.99
N ALA A 268 -7.22 -5.03 6.06
CA ALA A 268 -8.14 -5.66 5.13
C ALA A 268 -9.18 -6.58 5.81
N ILE A 269 -8.86 -7.14 6.98
CA ILE A 269 -9.74 -8.07 7.71
C ILE A 269 -10.43 -7.38 8.88
N SER A 270 -9.69 -6.57 9.66
CA SER A 270 -10.23 -5.99 10.89
C SER A 270 -11.37 -5.01 10.62
N LEU A 271 -11.26 -4.18 9.58
CA LEU A 271 -12.24 -3.15 9.30
C LEU A 271 -13.62 -3.72 8.88
N PRO A 272 -13.73 -4.64 7.90
CA PRO A 272 -15.02 -5.28 7.59
C PRO A 272 -15.60 -6.05 8.77
N VAL A 273 -14.76 -6.72 9.57
CA VAL A 273 -15.21 -7.48 10.74
C VAL A 273 -15.82 -6.54 11.79
N ILE A 274 -15.16 -5.42 12.10
CA ILE A 274 -15.70 -4.41 13.02
C ILE A 274 -17.01 -3.84 12.47
N LEU A 275 -17.08 -3.52 11.18
CA LEU A 275 -18.30 -3.01 10.56
C LEU A 275 -19.46 -4.01 10.68
N SER A 276 -19.19 -5.30 10.46
CA SER A 276 -20.20 -6.36 10.53
C SER A 276 -20.87 -6.49 11.90
N LEU A 277 -20.18 -6.09 12.98
CA LEU A 277 -20.72 -6.08 14.35
C LEU A 277 -21.65 -4.88 14.58
N VAL A 278 -21.40 -3.76 13.90
CA VAL A 278 -22.05 -2.46 14.16
C VAL A 278 -23.12 -2.12 13.12
N GLN A 279 -23.23 -2.89 12.02
CA GLN A 279 -24.12 -2.55 10.91
C GLN A 279 -25.62 -2.70 11.20
N PRO A 280 -26.50 -1.77 10.74
CA PRO A 280 -27.93 -1.65 11.11
C PRO A 280 -28.84 -2.87 10.86
N GLU A 281 -28.44 -3.84 10.05
CA GLU A 281 -29.23 -5.07 9.84
C GLU A 281 -28.75 -6.26 10.69
N GLY A 282 -27.54 -6.16 11.26
CA GLY A 282 -26.93 -7.19 12.11
C GLY A 282 -26.33 -8.38 11.40
N GLY A 283 -26.14 -8.27 10.07
CA GLY A 283 -25.69 -9.34 9.17
C GLY A 283 -24.85 -10.44 9.85
N GLY A 284 -23.62 -10.13 10.27
CA GLY A 284 -22.72 -11.12 10.88
C GLY A 284 -23.27 -11.79 12.14
N VAL A 285 -23.92 -11.03 13.03
CA VAL A 285 -24.50 -11.54 14.29
C VAL A 285 -25.75 -12.37 14.03
N LYS A 286 -26.60 -12.01 13.06
CA LYS A 286 -27.77 -12.81 12.67
C LYS A 286 -27.37 -14.13 12.02
N THR A 287 -26.40 -14.13 11.09
CA THR A 287 -25.90 -15.39 10.51
C THR A 287 -25.18 -16.27 11.52
N ALA A 288 -24.44 -15.69 12.47
CA ALA A 288 -23.79 -16.45 13.54
C ALA A 288 -24.78 -17.01 14.59
N LEU A 289 -25.94 -16.37 14.77
CA LEU A 289 -27.02 -16.85 15.64
C LEU A 289 -27.97 -17.85 14.94
N LEU A 290 -27.93 -17.93 13.60
CA LEU A 290 -28.72 -18.86 12.79
C LEU A 290 -27.94 -20.14 12.39
N ALA A 291 -26.64 -20.19 12.67
CA ALA A 291 -25.76 -21.35 12.48
C ALA A 291 -25.53 -22.07 13.82
#